data_AF-A0A182YL98-F1
#
_entry.id   AF-A0A182YL98-F1
#
_cell.length_a   1.000
_cell.length_b   1.000
_cell.length_c   1.000
_cell.angle_alpha   90.00
_cell.angle_beta   90.00
_cell.angle_gamma   90.00
#
_symmetry.space_group_name_H-M   'P 1'
#
loop_
_entity.id
_entity.type
_entity.pdbx_description
1 polymer ?
#
loop_
_entity_poly.entity_id
_entity_poly.type
_entity_poly.pdbx_seq_one_letter_code
_entity_poly.pdbx_strand_id
1 'polypeptide(L)'
;LKQVEVNLRRTQVVFTINRVDFAMAPTVLKGKNYALLVGGIVGFIALACYPIIVHPMLYPEEYKKVQQMNRAGIKQEEIQPGNMRVWSDPFKPREDIKR
;
A
#
# COMPACT_ATOMS: atom_id res chain seq x y z
N LEU A 1 51.27 38.65 62.97
CA LEU A 1 49.83 38.58 62.62
C LEU A 1 49.58 39.37 61.33
N LYS A 2 49.51 38.70 60.17
CA LYS A 2 48.68 39.06 59.01
C LYS A 2 48.99 38.10 57.86
N GLN A 3 48.31 36.95 57.88
CA GLN A 3 48.04 36.23 56.65
C GLN A 3 46.92 37.00 55.95
N VAL A 4 47.25 37.69 54.85
CA VAL A 4 46.26 38.36 54.01
C VAL A 4 45.64 37.28 53.12
N GLU A 5 44.48 36.79 53.50
CA GLU A 5 43.71 35.83 52.70
C GLU A 5 43.28 36.50 51.40
N VAL A 6 43.85 36.04 50.29
CA VAL A 6 43.40 36.36 48.94
C VAL A 6 42.02 35.75 48.74
N ASN A 7 41.00 36.58 48.85
CA ASN A 7 39.60 36.21 48.69
C ASN A 7 39.31 35.95 47.21
N LEU A 8 39.55 34.72 46.77
CA LEU A 8 39.22 34.24 45.44
C LEU A 8 37.68 34.14 45.32
N ARG A 9 37.00 35.28 45.09
CA ARG A 9 35.58 35.27 44.73
C ARG A 9 35.43 34.71 43.32
N ARG A 10 35.42 33.37 43.25
CA ARG A 10 35.04 32.59 42.09
C ARG A 10 33.58 32.94 41.79
N THR A 11 33.37 33.86 40.84
CA THR A 11 32.05 34.16 40.28
C THR A 11 31.51 32.89 39.64
N GLN A 12 30.75 32.12 40.41
CA GLN A 12 29.85 31.13 39.84
C GLN A 12 28.69 31.93 39.26
N VAL A 13 28.80 32.30 37.98
CA VAL A 13 27.65 32.74 37.20
C VAL A 13 26.77 31.49 37.06
N VAL A 14 25.87 31.29 38.02
CA VAL A 14 24.84 30.26 37.93
C VAL A 14 23.85 30.76 36.88
N PHE A 15 24.13 30.43 35.62
CA PHE A 15 23.11 30.46 34.58
C PHE A 15 22.09 29.38 34.94
N THR A 16 21.07 29.75 35.71
CA THR A 16 19.89 28.91 35.94
C THR A 16 19.15 28.80 34.62
N ILE A 17 19.50 27.80 33.82
CA ILE A 17 18.69 27.36 32.69
C ILE A 17 17.41 26.81 33.32
N ASN A 18 16.31 27.58 33.25
CA ASN A 18 14.99 27.04 33.50
C ASN A 18 14.79 25.90 32.49
N ARG A 19 14.90 24.65 32.94
CA ARG A 19 14.45 23.50 32.15
C ARG A 19 12.95 23.67 31.94
N VAL A 20 12.55 24.09 30.75
CA VAL A 20 11.19 23.88 30.26
C VAL A 20 11.08 22.40 29.90
N ASP A 21 10.78 21.57 30.88
CA ASP A 21 10.37 20.20 30.65
C ASP A 21 8.97 20.23 30.01
N PHE A 22 8.92 20.30 28.67
CA PHE A 22 7.68 20.06 27.93
C PHE A 22 7.29 18.59 28.08
N ALA A 23 6.64 18.26 29.19
CA ALA A 23 5.97 16.99 29.38
C ALA A 23 4.74 16.94 28.46
N MET A 24 4.94 16.51 27.21
CA MET A 24 3.84 16.20 26.31
C MET A 24 3.21 14.89 26.76
N ALA A 25 2.16 14.97 27.57
CA ALA A 25 1.38 13.80 27.97
C ALA A 25 0.88 13.07 26.71
N PRO A 26 1.04 11.74 26.60
CA PRO A 26 0.60 11.01 25.41
C PRO A 26 -0.94 11.09 25.32
N THR A 27 -1.41 11.76 24.27
CA THR A 27 -2.84 11.79 23.94
C THR A 27 -3.24 10.46 23.31
N VAL A 28 -3.68 9.52 24.15
CA VAL A 28 -4.18 8.22 23.69
C VAL A 28 -5.60 8.40 23.15
N LEU A 29 -5.80 8.15 21.85
CA LEU A 29 -7.12 8.12 21.23
C LEU A 29 -7.93 6.95 21.80
N LYS A 30 -9.09 7.24 22.41
CA LYS A 30 -9.97 6.23 23.02
C LYS A 30 -11.37 6.27 22.41
N GLY A 31 -12.02 5.10 22.39
CA GLY A 31 -13.42 4.96 21.99
C GLY A 31 -13.70 5.43 20.57
N LYS A 32 -14.65 6.36 20.41
CA LYS A 32 -15.17 6.81 19.11
C LYS A 32 -14.10 7.42 18.20
N ASN A 33 -13.16 8.18 18.77
CA ASN A 33 -12.13 8.87 17.98
C ASN A 33 -11.13 7.88 17.36
N TYR A 34 -10.82 6.80 18.09
CA TYR A 34 -10.00 5.71 17.56
C TYR A 34 -10.74 4.94 16.46
N ALA A 35 -12.01 4.61 16.68
CA ALA A 35 -12.83 3.94 15.67
C ALA A 35 -12.97 4.77 14.39
N LEU A 36 -13.11 6.10 14.51
CA LEU A 36 -13.18 7.01 13.37
C LEU A 36 -11.85 7.04 12.60
N LEU A 37 -10.71 7.09 13.31
CA LEU A 37 -9.40 7.07 12.66
C LEU A 37 -9.17 5.74 11.90
N VAL A 38 -9.42 4.60 12.54
CA VAL A 38 -9.23 3.29 11.91
C VAL A 38 -10.21 3.10 10.76
N GLY A 39 -11.48 3.44 10.95
CA GLY A 39 -12.50 3.39 9.90
C GLY A 39 -12.16 4.29 8.72
N GLY A 40 -11.63 5.48 8.99
CA GLY A 40 -11.16 6.42 7.96
C GLY A 40 -9.99 5.86 7.16
N ILE A 41 -9.00 5.24 7.82
CA ILE A 41 -7.85 4.62 7.14
C ILE A 41 -8.31 3.44 6.28
N VAL A 42 -9.11 2.53 6.84
CA VAL A 42 -9.60 1.36 6.11
C VAL A 42 -10.50 1.79 4.94
N GLY A 43 -11.38 2.77 5.16
CA GLY A 43 -12.24 3.33 4.11
C GLY A 43 -11.42 4.01 3.00
N PHE A 44 -10.36 4.73 3.36
CA PHE A 44 -9.44 5.34 2.39
C PHE A 44 -8.72 4.27 1.56
N ILE A 45 -8.23 3.20 2.19
CA ILE A 45 -7.60 2.07 1.48
C ILE A 45 -8.61 1.42 0.54
N ALA A 46 -9.85 1.18 0.99
CA ALA A 46 -10.89 0.59 0.15
C ALA A 46 -11.22 1.46 -1.08
N LEU A 47 -11.32 2.78 -0.89
CA LEU A 47 -11.50 3.74 -2.00
C LEU A 47 -10.32 3.73 -2.96
N ALA A 48 -9.09 3.71 -2.45
CA ALA A 48 -7.88 3.65 -3.29
C ALA A 48 -7.79 2.32 -4.07
N CYS A 49 -8.27 1.21 -3.49
CA CYS A 49 -8.28 -0.11 -4.13
C CYS A 49 -9.46 -0.31 -5.09
N TYR A 50 -10.51 0.51 -5.03
CA TYR A 50 -11.68 0.39 -5.90
C TYR A 50 -11.36 0.28 -7.40
N PRO A 51 -10.55 1.16 -8.02
CA PRO A 51 -10.23 1.05 -9.45
C PRO A 51 -9.39 -0.17 -9.81
N ILE A 52 -8.68 -0.76 -8.85
CA ILE A 52 -7.77 -1.90 -9.09
C ILE A 52 -8.50 -3.23 -9.02
N ILE A 53 -9.47 -3.37 -8.10
CA ILE A 53 -10.13 -4.65 -7.82
C ILE A 53 -11.57 -4.62 -8.32
N VAL A 54 -12.37 -3.65 -7.87
CA VAL A 54 -13.82 -3.67 -8.08
C VAL A 54 -14.17 -3.25 -9.51
N HIS A 55 -13.56 -2.17 -9.99
CA HIS A 55 -13.83 -1.67 -11.34
C HIS A 55 -13.60 -2.71 -12.45
N PRO A 56 -12.45 -3.41 -12.53
CA PRO A 56 -12.24 -4.42 -13.58
C PRO A 56 -13.17 -5.63 -13.44
N MET A 57 -13.62 -5.96 -12.23
CA MET A 57 -14.60 -7.02 -12.02
C MET A 57 -16.00 -6.65 -12.50
N LEU A 58 -16.41 -5.38 -12.35
CA LEU A 58 -17.72 -4.89 -12.80
C LEU A 58 -17.77 -4.64 -14.32
N TYR A 59 -16.65 -4.25 -14.92
CA TYR A 59 -16.56 -3.88 -16.34
C TYR A 59 -15.58 -4.78 -17.13
N PRO A 60 -15.75 -6.12 -17.12
CA PRO A 60 -14.82 -7.02 -17.81
C PRO A 60 -14.88 -6.89 -19.34
N GLU A 61 -15.99 -6.38 -19.89
CA GLU A 61 -16.22 -6.30 -21.33
C GLU A 61 -15.24 -5.36 -22.06
N GLU A 62 -14.81 -4.28 -21.42
CA GLU A 62 -13.82 -3.36 -22.00
C GLU A 62 -12.47 -4.07 -22.17
N TYR A 63 -12.02 -4.78 -21.13
CA TYR A 63 -10.79 -5.55 -21.17
C TYR A 63 -10.85 -6.70 -22.18
N LYS A 64 -12.00 -7.38 -22.30
CA LYS A 64 -12.23 -8.39 -23.33
C LYS A 64 -12.14 -7.80 -24.74
N LYS A 65 -12.73 -6.62 -24.99
CA LYS A 65 -12.63 -5.94 -26.29
C LYS A 65 -11.19 -5.56 -26.62
N VAL A 66 -10.47 -4.97 -25.67
CA VAL A 66 -9.05 -4.64 -25.83
C VAL A 66 -8.23 -5.91 -26.12
N GLN A 67 -8.49 -7.00 -25.39
CA GLN A 67 -7.85 -8.28 -25.61
C GLN A 67 -8.16 -8.87 -26.99
N GLN A 68 -9.41 -8.78 -27.46
CA GLN A 68 -9.81 -9.23 -28.78
C GLN A 68 -9.10 -8.43 -29.88
N MET A 69 -9.03 -7.10 -29.77
CA MET A 69 -8.30 -6.25 -30.71
C MET A 69 -6.82 -6.61 -30.75
N ASN A 70 -6.18 -6.76 -29.58
CA ASN A 70 -4.76 -7.15 -29.48
C ASN A 70 -4.49 -8.57 -30.02
N ARG A 71 -5.50 -9.45 -30.02
CA ARG A 71 -5.41 -10.82 -30.54
C ARG A 71 -5.98 -10.99 -31.95
N ALA A 72 -6.39 -9.91 -32.62
CA ALA A 72 -7.12 -9.99 -33.89
C ALA A 72 -6.30 -10.56 -35.08
N GLY A 73 -4.98 -10.72 -34.94
CA GLY A 73 -4.12 -11.36 -35.94
C GLY A 73 -3.49 -12.68 -35.49
N ILE A 74 -3.83 -13.16 -34.28
CA ILE A 74 -3.20 -14.33 -33.67
C ILE A 74 -4.16 -15.53 -33.85
N LYS A 75 -3.92 -16.32 -34.90
CA LYS A 75 -4.52 -17.65 -35.01
C LYS A 75 -3.81 -18.59 -34.04
N GLN A 76 -4.37 -18.74 -32.85
CA GLN A 76 -3.81 -19.58 -31.77
C GLN A 76 -3.62 -21.05 -32.20
N GLU A 77 -4.31 -21.49 -33.24
CA GLU A 77 -4.18 -22.81 -33.86
C GLU A 77 -2.86 -22.97 -34.64
N GLU A 78 -2.36 -21.91 -35.28
CA GLU A 78 -1.15 -21.94 -36.10
C GLU A 78 0.14 -21.74 -35.27
N ILE A 79 0.03 -21.11 -34.09
CA ILE A 79 1.17 -20.79 -33.22
C ILE A 79 1.52 -21.96 -32.28
N GLN A 80 0.60 -22.91 -32.10
CA GLN A 80 0.85 -24.01 -31.18
C GLN A 80 1.91 -24.97 -31.73
N PRO A 81 3.01 -25.19 -31.00
CA PRO A 81 3.96 -26.21 -31.37
C PRO A 81 3.28 -27.59 -31.30
N GLY A 82 3.49 -28.43 -32.31
CA GLY A 82 3.12 -29.84 -32.25
C GLY A 82 1.66 -30.20 -32.51
N ASN A 83 0.97 -29.54 -33.44
CA ASN A 83 -0.38 -29.91 -33.90
C ASN A 83 -1.39 -30.11 -32.74
N MET A 84 -1.18 -29.41 -31.63
CA MET A 84 -2.00 -29.49 -30.42
C MET A 84 -3.22 -28.57 -30.53
N ARG A 85 -4.34 -28.99 -29.95
CA ARG A 85 -5.59 -28.20 -29.91
C ARG A 85 -5.47 -27.06 -28.89
N VAL A 86 -6.02 -25.89 -29.24
CA VAL A 86 -6.14 -24.74 -28.32
C VAL A 86 -6.87 -25.18 -27.04
N TRP A 87 -6.26 -24.94 -25.88
CA TRP A 87 -6.85 -25.19 -24.56
C TRP A 87 -7.91 -24.14 -24.21
N SER A 88 -8.96 -24.04 -25.00
CA SER A 88 -10.16 -23.26 -24.69
C SER A 88 -11.31 -24.15 -24.24
N ASP A 89 -11.40 -25.37 -24.76
CA ASP A 89 -12.32 -26.41 -24.30
C ASP A 89 -11.65 -27.80 -24.35
N PRO A 90 -11.26 -28.35 -23.19
CA PRO A 90 -10.57 -29.64 -23.11
C PRO A 90 -11.49 -30.85 -23.40
N PHE A 91 -12.81 -30.68 -23.44
CA PHE A 91 -13.77 -31.77 -23.61
C PHE A 91 -14.58 -31.70 -24.91
N LYS A 92 -14.44 -30.62 -25.72
CA LYS A 92 -15.02 -30.56 -27.06
C LYS A 92 -14.69 -31.85 -27.85
N PRO A 93 -15.71 -32.56 -28.40
CA PRO A 93 -15.51 -33.71 -29.28
C PRO A 93 -14.52 -33.40 -30.42
N ARG A 94 -13.62 -34.35 -30.70
CA ARG A 94 -12.63 -34.22 -31.77
C ARG A 94 -13.30 -34.40 -33.13
N GLU A 95 -13.27 -33.37 -33.97
CA GLU A 95 -13.74 -33.41 -35.36
C GLU A 95 -12.66 -33.96 -36.31
N ASP A 96 -11.39 -33.84 -35.91
CA ASP A 96 -10.21 -34.40 -36.57
C ASP A 96 -10.15 -35.93 -36.49
N ILE A 97 -10.82 -36.52 -35.50
CA ILE A 97 -11.00 -37.96 -35.37
C ILE A 97 -12.41 -38.32 -35.83
N LYS A 98 -12.54 -38.65 -37.11
CA LYS A 98 -13.72 -39.40 -37.57
C LYS A 98 -13.62 -40.81 -37.00
N ARG A 99 -14.46 -41.12 -36.02
CA ARG A 99 -14.61 -42.48 -35.48
C ARG A 99 -15.29 -43.38 -36.50
#